data_AF-A0A2N8T3S8-F1
#
_entry.id   AF-A0A2N8T3S8-F1
#
_cell.length_a   1.000
_cell.length_b   1.000
_cell.length_c   1.000
_cell.angle_alpha   90.00
_cell.angle_beta   90.00
_cell.angle_gamma   90.00
#
_symmetry.space_group_name_H-M   'P 1'
#
loop_
_entity.id
_entity.type
_entity.pdbx_description
1 polymer ?
#
loop_
_entity_poly.entity_id
_entity_poly.type
_entity_poly.pdbx_seq_one_letter_code
_entity_poly.pdbx_strand_id
1 'polypeptide(L)'
;MKRLSAITYTLLALIFTSFCLSATETWHLGYSWHDQQRIYQLGLLCAGAPLAVLLPQTALPRPALLLLAGLLLLGLCSSALAVWPDWALKEWSRYGGLLLLALLISGLKTRPTWQNSILWAMAAIGFTHAFQFLVYYMTAFVSGMWMLDADLLFNGFSNPRFFGQFQVMLMPVMALLVERCRQQLRWALAALLTLALVSQWCIAFTLGGRGLWLGLLVSHLALLLINRKLWRILALQAAAALFGFLLFVLLFKLIPLWLGLDPALRDNLRTSLSGRERIWQWAWEMALANPWLGAGPMHYSATYNPIAAHPHQVVLQWLAEWGFAATLIALALGAWGLLHGARHLRQASANELDAGLWGAIVGALVLAQVDGVFVMPYTETWLALLIGLALARWSRTATPSRTQRLACAIIAIPVLLVLGNVLIREVSILPQNIEAYMIEHHTGWTPRFWSQGWIPM
;
A
#
# COMPACT_ATOMS: atom_id res chain seq x y z
N MET A 1 -4.44 -18.84 29.37
CA MET A 1 -4.11 -18.79 27.92
C MET A 1 -5.21 -18.17 27.05
N LYS A 2 -6.48 -18.62 27.08
CA LYS A 2 -7.58 -18.04 26.25
C LYS A 2 -7.85 -16.54 26.52
N ARG A 3 -7.90 -16.10 27.78
CA ARG A 3 -8.11 -14.67 28.15
C ARG A 3 -6.96 -13.76 27.70
N LEU A 4 -5.70 -14.20 27.92
CA LEU A 4 -4.51 -13.45 27.49
C LEU A 4 -4.50 -13.27 25.96
N SER A 5 -4.86 -14.33 25.23
CA SER A 5 -5.01 -14.27 23.78
C SER A 5 -6.08 -13.27 23.33
N ALA A 6 -7.21 -13.15 24.04
CA ALA A 6 -8.28 -12.21 23.69
C ALA A 6 -7.81 -10.75 23.84
N ILE A 7 -7.17 -10.42 24.96
CA ILE A 7 -6.61 -9.07 25.22
C ILE A 7 -5.62 -8.68 24.12
N THR A 8 -4.74 -9.61 23.73
CA THR A 8 -3.77 -9.38 22.65
C THR A 8 -4.44 -9.06 21.31
N TYR A 9 -5.47 -9.80 20.91
CA TYR A 9 -6.19 -9.50 19.67
C TYR A 9 -6.95 -8.18 19.74
N THR A 10 -7.52 -7.83 20.90
CA THR A 10 -8.18 -6.53 21.10
C THR A 10 -7.20 -5.37 20.97
N LEU A 11 -6.02 -5.46 21.61
CA LEU A 11 -5.00 -4.41 21.49
C LEU A 11 -4.53 -4.25 20.04
N LEU A 12 -4.27 -5.37 19.36
CA LEU A 12 -3.90 -5.33 17.94
C LEU A 12 -5.00 -4.71 17.08
N ALA A 13 -6.27 -5.00 17.38
CA ALA A 13 -7.41 -4.40 16.69
C ALA A 13 -7.51 -2.90 16.90
N LEU A 14 -7.22 -2.39 18.10
CA LEU A 14 -7.21 -0.96 18.40
C LEU A 14 -6.08 -0.24 17.62
N ILE A 15 -4.88 -0.81 17.61
CA ILE A 15 -3.73 -0.25 16.87
C ILE A 15 -3.99 -0.30 15.37
N PHE A 16 -4.51 -1.41 14.86
CA PHE A 16 -4.93 -1.54 13.46
C PHE A 16 -6.02 -0.54 13.07
N THR A 17 -7.01 -0.31 13.94
CA THR A 17 -8.07 0.68 13.71
C THR A 17 -7.49 2.10 13.68
N SER A 18 -6.55 2.41 14.57
CA SER A 18 -5.85 3.70 14.58
C SER A 18 -5.07 3.92 13.29
N PHE A 19 -4.37 2.89 12.79
CA PHE A 19 -3.74 2.92 11.47
C PHE A 19 -4.77 3.13 10.35
N CYS A 20 -5.90 2.41 10.36
CA CYS A 20 -6.94 2.56 9.34
C CYS A 20 -7.44 4.01 9.22
N LEU A 21 -7.72 4.63 10.37
CA LEU A 21 -8.25 6.00 10.47
C LEU A 21 -7.19 7.08 10.24
N SER A 22 -5.89 6.75 10.21
CA SER A 22 -4.82 7.71 9.91
C SER A 22 -4.91 8.34 8.51
N ALA A 23 -5.71 7.76 7.61
CA ALA A 23 -6.03 8.31 6.30
C ALA A 23 -7.36 9.09 6.25
N THR A 24 -8.16 9.13 7.33
CA THR A 24 -9.49 9.77 7.30
C THR A 24 -9.51 11.17 7.91
N GLU A 25 -8.64 11.43 8.89
CA GLU A 25 -8.56 12.70 9.62
C GLU A 25 -7.12 12.97 10.09
N THR A 26 -6.68 14.23 10.13
CA THR A 26 -5.43 14.65 10.76
C THR A 26 -5.62 14.81 12.26
N TRP A 27 -4.93 13.99 13.04
CA TRP A 27 -5.00 13.98 14.49
C TRP A 27 -3.85 14.74 15.16
N HIS A 28 -2.76 14.98 14.43
CA HIS A 28 -1.57 15.65 14.95
C HIS A 28 -1.31 16.95 14.19
N LEU A 29 -1.49 18.08 14.88
CA LEU A 29 -1.19 19.40 14.32
C LEU A 29 0.28 19.51 13.93
N GLY A 30 0.56 20.08 12.76
CA GLY A 30 1.92 20.24 12.23
C GLY A 30 2.48 19.03 11.47
N TYR A 31 1.78 17.89 11.44
CA TYR A 31 2.20 16.72 10.66
C TYR A 31 1.46 16.65 9.33
N SER A 32 2.18 16.23 8.29
CA SER A 32 1.55 15.89 7.01
C SER A 32 0.78 14.57 7.12
N TRP A 33 -0.16 14.34 6.19
CA TRP A 33 -0.86 13.05 6.06
C TRP A 33 0.11 11.87 5.96
N HIS A 34 1.18 12.03 5.17
CA HIS A 34 2.21 11.02 4.99
C HIS A 34 2.91 10.66 6.31
N ASP A 35 3.32 11.66 7.09
CA ASP A 35 4.05 11.42 8.34
C ASP A 35 3.15 10.79 9.40
N GLN A 36 1.91 11.27 9.51
CA GLN A 36 0.91 10.65 10.36
C GLN A 36 0.74 9.16 10.03
N GLN A 37 0.50 8.84 8.75
CA GLN A 37 0.35 7.45 8.31
C GLN A 37 1.60 6.61 8.59
N ARG A 38 2.80 7.19 8.43
CA ARG A 38 4.06 6.54 8.79
C ARG A 38 4.12 6.25 10.29
N ILE A 39 3.81 7.21 11.15
CA ILE A 39 3.81 7.03 12.61
C ILE A 39 2.89 5.87 13.01
N TYR A 40 1.66 5.85 12.51
CA TYR A 40 0.71 4.77 12.83
C TYR A 40 1.12 3.42 12.25
N GLN A 41 1.73 3.40 11.05
CA GLN A 41 2.34 2.18 10.52
C GLN A 41 3.44 1.69 11.45
N LEU A 42 4.42 2.53 11.81
CA LEU A 42 5.54 2.12 12.67
C LEU A 42 5.04 1.59 14.01
N GLY A 43 4.03 2.24 14.60
CA GLY A 43 3.36 1.75 15.82
C GLY A 43 2.74 0.35 15.63
N LEU A 44 2.06 0.12 14.51
CA LEU A 44 1.50 -1.19 14.16
C LEU A 44 2.60 -2.25 13.95
N LEU A 45 3.71 -1.90 13.30
CA LEU A 45 4.83 -2.82 13.08
C LEU A 45 5.54 -3.18 14.39
N CYS A 46 5.80 -2.19 15.26
CA CYS A 46 6.38 -2.40 16.59
C CYS A 46 5.47 -3.28 17.45
N ALA A 47 4.16 -3.04 17.46
CA ALA A 47 3.22 -3.88 18.20
C ALA A 47 3.08 -5.28 17.59
N GLY A 48 3.11 -5.39 16.27
CA GLY A 48 2.97 -6.65 15.54
C GLY A 48 4.20 -7.57 15.63
N ALA A 49 5.41 -7.01 15.74
CA ALA A 49 6.66 -7.78 15.74
C ALA A 49 6.75 -8.86 16.85
N PRO A 50 6.55 -8.55 18.15
CA PRO A 50 6.57 -9.59 19.18
C PRO A 50 5.37 -10.53 19.04
N LEU A 51 4.22 -10.04 18.58
CA LEU A 51 3.03 -10.87 18.39
C LEU A 51 3.19 -11.88 17.27
N ALA A 52 3.90 -11.55 16.21
CA ALA A 52 4.26 -12.50 15.17
C ALA A 52 4.98 -13.71 15.78
N VAL A 53 5.91 -13.50 16.72
CA VAL A 53 6.66 -14.59 17.38
C VAL A 53 5.76 -15.45 18.28
N LEU A 54 4.83 -14.81 18.99
CA LEU A 54 4.03 -15.43 20.05
C LEU A 54 2.74 -16.10 19.53
N LEU A 55 2.18 -15.60 18.42
CA LEU A 55 0.90 -16.06 17.89
C LEU A 55 1.10 -17.08 16.76
N PRO A 56 0.06 -17.87 16.44
CA PRO A 56 0.12 -18.81 15.32
C PRO A 56 0.50 -18.10 14.02
N GLN A 57 1.32 -18.74 13.20
CA GLN A 57 1.67 -18.29 11.85
C GLN A 57 1.43 -19.42 10.85
N THR A 58 1.29 -19.08 9.59
CA THR A 58 1.38 -20.07 8.51
C THR A 58 2.82 -20.56 8.38
N ALA A 59 3.00 -21.87 8.23
CA ALA A 59 4.32 -22.45 7.98
C ALA A 59 4.78 -22.13 6.56
N LEU A 60 5.95 -21.52 6.45
CA LEU A 60 6.59 -21.29 5.15
C LEU A 60 7.33 -22.56 4.69
N PRO A 61 7.31 -22.88 3.40
CA PRO A 61 8.15 -23.94 2.85
C PRO A 61 9.63 -23.55 3.02
N ARG A 62 10.52 -24.53 3.25
CA ARG A 62 11.96 -24.30 3.50
C ARG A 62 12.63 -23.38 2.46
N PRO A 63 12.38 -23.54 1.13
CA PRO A 63 12.97 -22.63 0.16
C PRO A 63 12.53 -21.17 0.34
N ALA A 64 11.26 -20.91 0.69
CA ALA A 64 10.79 -19.55 0.94
C ALA A 64 11.47 -18.95 2.18
N LEU A 65 11.64 -19.74 3.24
CA LEU A 65 12.32 -19.30 4.44
C LEU A 65 13.80 -18.96 4.17
N LEU A 66 14.50 -19.79 3.39
CA LEU A 66 15.89 -19.53 3.00
C LEU A 66 16.02 -18.30 2.11
N LEU A 67 15.13 -18.13 1.13
CA LEU A 67 15.11 -16.95 0.27
C LEU A 67 14.83 -15.67 1.07
N LEU A 68 13.83 -15.68 1.96
CA LEU A 68 13.54 -14.54 2.83
C LEU A 68 14.69 -14.22 3.79
N ALA A 69 15.32 -15.25 4.37
CA ALA A 69 16.49 -15.07 5.23
C ALA A 69 17.67 -14.48 4.44
N GLY A 70 17.94 -14.99 3.23
CA GLY A 70 18.96 -14.45 2.33
C GLY A 70 18.66 -13.00 1.92
N LEU A 71 17.42 -12.68 1.60
CA LEU A 71 16.96 -11.33 1.26
C LEU A 71 17.26 -10.33 2.38
N LEU A 72 16.84 -10.66 3.60
CA LEU A 72 17.04 -9.81 4.76
C LEU A 72 18.52 -9.74 5.18
N LEU A 73 19.28 -10.83 5.05
CA LEU A 73 20.71 -10.82 5.32
C LEU A 73 21.46 -9.91 4.34
N LEU A 74 21.20 -10.04 3.04
CA LEU A 74 21.80 -9.17 2.02
C LEU A 74 21.44 -7.70 2.25
N GLY A 75 20.18 -7.41 2.58
CA GLY A 75 19.74 -6.07 2.94
C GLY A 75 20.39 -5.53 4.21
N LEU A 76 20.67 -6.38 5.19
CA LEU A 76 21.34 -5.97 6.43
C LEU A 76 22.81 -5.66 6.17
N CYS A 77 23.49 -6.49 5.37
CA CYS A 77 24.85 -6.20 4.90
C CYS A 77 24.89 -4.90 4.09
N SER A 78 23.94 -4.71 3.17
CA SER A 78 23.79 -3.47 2.42
C SER A 78 23.61 -2.26 3.33
N SER A 79 22.74 -2.37 4.35
CA SER A 79 22.49 -1.29 5.30
C SER A 79 23.71 -0.95 6.16
N ALA A 80 24.44 -1.97 6.63
CA ALA A 80 25.62 -1.79 7.47
C ALA A 80 26.80 -1.16 6.71
N LEU A 81 26.87 -1.35 5.39
CA LEU A 81 27.92 -0.82 4.52
C LEU A 81 27.54 0.47 3.80
N ALA A 82 26.32 0.96 4.00
CA ALA A 82 25.82 2.16 3.36
C ALA A 82 26.48 3.43 3.95
N VAL A 83 26.47 4.53 3.19
CA VAL A 83 27.04 5.82 3.65
C VAL A 83 26.29 6.37 4.86
N TRP A 84 24.98 6.14 4.92
CA TRP A 84 24.10 6.53 6.03
C TRP A 84 23.38 5.31 6.63
N PRO A 85 24.06 4.48 7.44
CA PRO A 85 23.52 3.22 7.94
C PRO A 85 22.20 3.38 8.72
N ASP A 86 22.04 4.45 9.49
CA ASP A 86 20.84 4.69 10.29
C ASP A 86 19.59 4.81 9.40
N TRP A 87 19.69 5.52 8.27
CA TRP A 87 18.59 5.63 7.30
C TRP A 87 18.31 4.31 6.59
N ALA A 88 19.36 3.58 6.22
CA ALA A 88 19.20 2.26 5.61
C ALA A 88 18.52 1.26 6.57
N LEU A 89 18.92 1.26 7.85
CA LEU A 89 18.32 0.42 8.87
C LEU A 89 16.85 0.75 9.13
N LYS A 90 16.41 2.01 8.96
CA LYS A 90 14.99 2.37 9.05
C LYS A 90 14.16 1.66 7.97
N GLU A 91 14.58 1.70 6.71
CA GLU A 91 13.85 1.02 5.63
C GLU A 91 13.98 -0.51 5.73
N TRP A 92 15.15 -1.02 6.09
CA TRP A 92 15.34 -2.46 6.32
C TRP A 92 14.41 -2.98 7.44
N SER A 93 14.39 -2.31 8.59
CA SER A 93 13.53 -2.66 9.73
C SER A 93 12.06 -2.50 9.39
N ARG A 94 11.69 -1.51 8.57
CA ARG A 94 10.32 -1.36 8.05
C ARG A 94 9.90 -2.58 7.21
N TYR A 95 10.70 -3.03 6.24
CA TYR A 95 10.36 -4.24 5.47
C TYR A 95 10.35 -5.50 6.33
N GLY A 96 11.27 -5.62 7.30
CA GLY A 96 11.25 -6.68 8.31
C GLY A 96 9.94 -6.68 9.11
N GLY A 97 9.49 -5.52 9.55
CA GLY A 97 8.21 -5.33 10.24
C GLY A 97 7.01 -5.70 9.36
N LEU A 98 7.00 -5.29 8.09
CA LEU A 98 5.93 -5.64 7.13
C LEU A 98 5.86 -7.15 6.88
N LEU A 99 7.02 -7.83 6.80
CA LEU A 99 7.08 -9.29 6.70
C LEU A 99 6.48 -9.96 7.95
N LEU A 100 6.87 -9.50 9.15
CA LEU A 100 6.32 -10.01 10.41
C LEU A 100 4.81 -9.76 10.51
N LEU A 101 4.33 -8.59 10.07
CA LEU A 101 2.91 -8.29 9.98
C LEU A 101 2.19 -9.25 9.05
N ALA A 102 2.70 -9.49 7.84
CA ALA A 102 2.11 -10.45 6.91
C ALA A 102 2.04 -11.87 7.51
N LEU A 103 3.09 -12.32 8.21
CA LEU A 103 3.11 -13.61 8.90
C LEU A 103 2.13 -13.67 10.08
N LEU A 104 2.00 -12.59 10.86
CA LEU A 104 1.02 -12.47 11.93
C LEU A 104 -0.41 -12.60 11.38
N ILE A 105 -0.73 -11.87 10.30
CA ILE A 105 -2.04 -11.95 9.64
C ILE A 105 -2.28 -13.32 9.02
N SER A 106 -1.23 -13.99 8.52
CA SER A 106 -1.34 -15.37 8.02
C SER A 106 -1.83 -16.34 9.11
N GLY A 107 -1.57 -16.02 10.38
CA GLY A 107 -2.06 -16.74 11.56
C GLY A 107 -3.58 -16.75 11.73
N LEU A 108 -4.29 -15.85 11.04
CA LEU A 108 -5.75 -15.75 11.09
C LEU A 108 -6.46 -16.83 10.26
N LYS A 109 -5.73 -17.83 9.73
CA LYS A 109 -6.26 -18.92 8.91
C LYS A 109 -7.53 -19.58 9.48
N THR A 110 -7.60 -19.80 10.79
CA THR A 110 -8.75 -20.41 11.47
C THR A 110 -9.76 -19.39 12.02
N ARG A 111 -9.60 -18.10 11.65
CA ARG A 111 -10.38 -16.97 12.17
C ARG A 111 -11.02 -16.15 11.04
N PRO A 112 -12.03 -16.71 10.35
CA PRO A 112 -12.66 -16.04 9.20
C PRO A 112 -13.28 -14.68 9.56
N THR A 113 -13.79 -14.50 10.78
CA THR A 113 -14.32 -13.21 11.25
C THR A 113 -13.27 -12.11 11.17
N TRP A 114 -12.05 -12.36 11.67
CA TRP A 114 -10.96 -11.39 11.64
C TRP A 114 -10.46 -11.10 10.22
N GLN A 115 -10.37 -12.13 9.37
CA GLN A 115 -10.06 -11.93 7.95
C GLN A 115 -11.08 -11.00 7.29
N ASN A 116 -12.38 -11.22 7.57
CA ASN A 116 -13.45 -10.38 7.04
C ASN A 116 -13.38 -8.96 7.61
N SER A 117 -13.07 -8.78 8.91
CA SER A 117 -12.96 -7.46 9.52
C SER A 117 -11.89 -6.59 8.85
N ILE A 118 -10.76 -7.16 8.43
CA ILE A 118 -9.72 -6.42 7.72
C ILE A 118 -10.24 -5.92 6.36
N LEU A 119 -10.94 -6.78 5.60
CA LEU A 119 -11.51 -6.40 4.30
C LEU A 119 -12.64 -5.37 4.45
N TRP A 120 -13.47 -5.52 5.48
CA TRP A 120 -14.54 -4.56 5.79
C TRP A 120 -13.99 -3.22 6.29
N ALA A 121 -12.90 -3.21 7.05
CA ALA A 121 -12.22 -1.98 7.44
C ALA A 121 -11.70 -1.23 6.20
N MET A 122 -11.08 -1.94 5.26
CA MET A 122 -10.63 -1.38 3.99
C MET A 122 -11.80 -0.75 3.21
N ALA A 123 -12.92 -1.47 3.10
CA ALA A 123 -14.12 -0.98 2.41
C ALA A 123 -14.77 0.20 3.15
N ALA A 124 -14.73 0.23 4.48
CA ALA A 124 -15.24 1.35 5.28
C ALA A 124 -14.42 2.62 5.04
N ILE A 125 -13.08 2.51 5.00
CA ILE A 125 -12.21 3.64 4.64
C ILE A 125 -12.49 4.11 3.21
N GLY A 126 -12.61 3.18 2.27
CA GLY A 126 -12.99 3.50 0.89
C GLY A 126 -14.35 4.20 0.80
N PHE A 127 -15.33 3.77 1.60
CA PHE A 127 -16.61 4.44 1.71
C PHE A 127 -16.47 5.86 2.28
N THR A 128 -15.70 6.03 3.37
CA THR A 128 -15.45 7.34 3.97
C THR A 128 -14.84 8.32 2.98
N HIS A 129 -13.84 7.90 2.19
CA HIS A 129 -13.25 8.77 1.16
C HIS A 129 -14.23 9.10 0.04
N ALA A 130 -15.03 8.13 -0.41
CA ALA A 130 -16.08 8.39 -1.41
C ALA A 130 -17.12 9.39 -0.87
N PHE A 131 -17.49 9.28 0.42
CA PHE A 131 -18.40 10.20 1.07
C PHE A 131 -17.78 11.60 1.24
N GLN A 132 -16.56 11.69 1.76
CA GLN A 132 -15.82 12.97 1.90
C GLN A 132 -15.67 13.69 0.56
N PHE A 133 -15.35 12.97 -0.51
CA PHE A 133 -15.28 13.52 -1.86
C PHE A 133 -16.60 14.17 -2.30
N LEU A 134 -17.73 13.47 -2.11
CA LEU A 134 -19.04 14.01 -2.45
C LEU A 134 -19.41 15.20 -1.56
N VAL A 135 -19.08 15.16 -0.27
CA VAL A 135 -19.29 16.27 0.66
C VAL A 135 -18.49 17.50 0.22
N TYR A 136 -17.19 17.37 -0.05
CA TYR A 136 -16.37 18.50 -0.50
C TYR A 136 -16.83 19.05 -1.84
N TYR A 137 -17.24 18.19 -2.76
CA TYR A 137 -17.84 18.63 -4.02
C TYR A 137 -19.08 19.48 -3.73
N MET A 138 -20.01 19.02 -2.89
CA MET A 138 -21.20 19.80 -2.50
C MET A 138 -20.86 21.10 -1.76
N THR A 139 -19.87 21.07 -0.87
CA THR A 139 -19.43 22.24 -0.11
C THR A 139 -18.86 23.33 -1.01
N ALA A 140 -18.21 22.98 -2.13
CA ALA A 140 -17.73 23.96 -3.11
C ALA A 140 -18.86 24.87 -3.63
N PHE A 141 -20.08 24.33 -3.75
CA PHE A 141 -21.27 25.08 -4.15
C PHE A 141 -21.90 25.82 -2.96
N VAL A 142 -22.11 25.14 -1.83
CA VAL A 142 -22.79 25.72 -0.65
C VAL A 142 -22.01 26.90 -0.06
N SER A 143 -20.68 26.84 -0.08
CA SER A 143 -19.81 27.92 0.40
C SER A 143 -19.74 29.13 -0.54
N GLY A 144 -20.23 29.00 -1.77
CA GLY A 144 -20.09 30.02 -2.81
C GLY A 144 -18.66 30.22 -3.31
N MET A 145 -17.71 29.35 -2.96
CA MET A 145 -16.34 29.41 -3.47
C MET A 145 -16.22 28.88 -4.90
N TRP A 146 -17.09 27.94 -5.30
CA TRP A 146 -17.14 27.30 -6.64
C TRP A 146 -15.81 26.71 -7.13
N MET A 147 -14.89 26.41 -6.21
CA MET A 147 -13.57 25.89 -6.52
C MET A 147 -13.62 24.37 -6.72
N LEU A 148 -13.63 23.95 -7.98
CA LEU A 148 -13.59 22.54 -8.38
C LEU A 148 -12.16 22.14 -8.76
N ASP A 149 -11.27 22.18 -7.77
CA ASP A 149 -9.91 21.67 -7.91
C ASP A 149 -9.87 20.21 -7.48
N ALA A 150 -9.45 19.33 -8.40
CA ALA A 150 -9.26 17.93 -8.12
C ALA A 150 -8.46 17.72 -6.84
N ASP A 151 -7.32 18.39 -6.64
CA ASP A 151 -6.43 18.13 -5.52
C ASP A 151 -7.02 18.55 -4.16
N LEU A 152 -7.96 19.51 -4.14
CA LEU A 152 -8.63 19.99 -2.92
C LEU A 152 -9.87 19.17 -2.54
N LEU A 153 -10.47 18.47 -3.50
CA LEU A 153 -11.60 17.58 -3.26
C LEU A 153 -11.19 16.26 -2.60
N PHE A 154 -9.89 16.02 -2.44
CA PHE A 154 -9.34 14.85 -1.77
C PHE A 154 -8.57 15.23 -0.52
N ASN A 155 -8.92 14.58 0.57
CA ASN A 155 -8.18 14.63 1.82
C ASN A 155 -7.77 13.22 2.24
N GLY A 156 -6.82 13.15 3.18
CA GLY A 156 -6.31 11.89 3.71
C GLY A 156 -4.95 11.46 3.17
N PHE A 157 -4.44 12.09 2.10
CA PHE A 157 -3.17 11.75 1.48
C PHE A 157 -2.42 13.01 1.05
N SER A 158 -1.09 13.05 1.29
CA SER A 158 -0.24 14.17 0.88
C SER A 158 -0.09 14.30 -0.64
N ASN A 159 -0.46 13.26 -1.40
CA ASN A 159 -0.47 13.28 -2.85
C ASN A 159 -1.63 12.40 -3.37
N PRO A 160 -2.39 12.86 -4.37
CA PRO A 160 -3.48 12.06 -4.93
C PRO A 160 -3.04 10.72 -5.52
N ARG A 161 -1.79 10.60 -5.97
CA ARG A 161 -1.22 9.32 -6.43
C ARG A 161 -1.20 8.28 -5.31
N PHE A 162 -0.95 8.69 -4.07
CA PHE A 162 -0.93 7.78 -2.92
C PHE A 162 -2.32 7.23 -2.64
N PHE A 163 -3.37 8.03 -2.85
CA PHE A 163 -4.73 7.53 -2.82
C PHE A 163 -4.98 6.53 -3.95
N GLY A 164 -4.54 6.83 -5.18
CA GLY A 164 -4.60 5.89 -6.30
C GLY A 164 -3.92 4.54 -6.02
N GLN A 165 -2.79 4.55 -5.28
CA GLN A 165 -2.12 3.34 -4.83
C GLN A 165 -2.97 2.53 -3.83
N PHE A 166 -3.72 3.17 -2.95
CA PHE A 166 -4.70 2.49 -2.11
C PHE A 166 -5.89 1.96 -2.93
N GLN A 167 -6.41 2.78 -3.86
CA GLN A 167 -7.55 2.44 -4.73
C GLN A 167 -7.31 1.17 -5.56
N VAL A 168 -6.09 0.93 -6.06
CA VAL A 168 -5.79 -0.24 -6.90
C VAL A 168 -5.99 -1.55 -6.13
N MET A 169 -5.81 -1.52 -4.81
CA MET A 169 -6.06 -2.66 -3.92
C MET A 169 -7.50 -2.67 -3.40
N LEU A 170 -8.06 -1.50 -3.11
CA LEU A 170 -9.41 -1.33 -2.56
C LEU A 170 -10.48 -1.81 -3.54
N MET A 171 -10.42 -1.38 -4.81
CA MET A 171 -11.49 -1.63 -5.77
C MET A 171 -11.73 -3.13 -6.01
N PRO A 172 -10.70 -3.99 -6.21
CA PRO A 172 -10.91 -5.44 -6.28
C PRO A 172 -11.56 -6.03 -5.02
N VAL A 173 -11.18 -5.54 -3.84
CA VAL A 173 -11.76 -5.98 -2.55
C VAL A 173 -13.22 -5.54 -2.44
N MET A 174 -13.56 -4.31 -2.83
CA MET A 174 -14.94 -3.83 -2.85
C MET A 174 -15.83 -4.63 -3.82
N ALA A 175 -15.34 -4.91 -5.03
CA ALA A 175 -16.07 -5.71 -6.01
C ALA A 175 -16.39 -7.12 -5.49
N LEU A 176 -15.43 -7.75 -4.81
CA LEU A 176 -15.63 -8.98 -4.04
C LEU A 176 -16.75 -8.83 -3.01
N LEU A 177 -16.71 -7.78 -2.17
CA LEU A 177 -17.64 -7.62 -1.06
C LEU A 177 -19.06 -7.36 -1.56
N VAL A 178 -19.21 -6.65 -2.69
CA VAL A 178 -20.49 -6.49 -3.39
C VAL A 178 -21.05 -7.85 -3.78
N GLU A 179 -20.28 -8.68 -4.50
CA GLU A 179 -20.77 -9.99 -4.96
C GLU A 179 -21.12 -10.91 -3.78
N ARG A 180 -20.29 -10.92 -2.73
CA ARG A 180 -20.58 -11.65 -1.51
C ARG A 180 -21.87 -11.18 -0.83
N CYS A 181 -22.11 -9.86 -0.76
CA CYS A 181 -23.35 -9.34 -0.19
C CYS A 181 -24.57 -9.71 -1.03
N ARG A 182 -24.46 -9.73 -2.36
CA ARG A 182 -25.54 -10.20 -3.25
C ARG A 182 -25.85 -11.68 -3.02
N GLN A 183 -24.83 -12.53 -2.93
CA GLN A 183 -25.01 -13.96 -2.63
C GLN A 183 -25.65 -14.20 -1.26
N GLN A 184 -25.39 -13.33 -0.29
CA GLN A 184 -26.00 -13.36 1.05
C GLN A 184 -27.35 -12.63 1.14
N LEU A 185 -27.93 -12.19 0.01
CA LEU A 185 -29.18 -11.43 -0.07
C LEU A 185 -29.18 -10.11 0.73
N ARG A 186 -28.00 -9.55 1.00
CA ARG A 186 -27.81 -8.25 1.68
C ARG A 186 -27.81 -7.11 0.65
N TRP A 187 -28.92 -6.97 -0.08
CA TRP A 187 -29.02 -6.08 -1.24
C TRP A 187 -28.74 -4.61 -0.94
N ALA A 188 -29.22 -4.08 0.19
CA ALA A 188 -28.96 -2.68 0.58
C ALA A 188 -27.47 -2.41 0.77
N LEU A 189 -26.74 -3.33 1.42
CA LEU A 189 -25.30 -3.21 1.62
C LEU A 189 -24.53 -3.39 0.30
N ALA A 190 -24.97 -4.30 -0.56
CA ALA A 190 -24.41 -4.45 -1.90
C ALA A 190 -24.59 -3.17 -2.75
N ALA A 191 -25.75 -2.51 -2.66
CA ALA A 191 -26.03 -1.26 -3.35
C ALA A 191 -25.14 -0.12 -2.82
N LEU A 192 -25.00 0.01 -1.50
CA LEU A 192 -24.13 1.01 -0.87
C LEU A 192 -22.66 0.84 -1.29
N LEU A 193 -22.15 -0.39 -1.27
CA LEU A 193 -20.80 -0.70 -1.74
C LEU A 193 -20.62 -0.46 -3.24
N THR A 194 -21.64 -0.73 -4.05
CA THR A 194 -21.62 -0.46 -5.48
C THR A 194 -21.55 1.04 -5.76
N LEU A 195 -22.36 1.84 -5.05
CA LEU A 195 -22.31 3.30 -5.15
C LEU A 195 -20.94 3.84 -4.74
N ALA A 196 -20.39 3.36 -3.64
CA ALA A 196 -19.04 3.72 -3.22
C ALA A 196 -18.00 3.33 -4.27
N LEU A 197 -18.09 2.15 -4.89
CA LEU A 197 -17.19 1.72 -5.96
C LEU A 197 -17.31 2.63 -7.21
N VAL A 198 -18.53 3.04 -7.59
CA VAL A 198 -18.77 4.01 -8.65
C VAL A 198 -18.13 5.36 -8.33
N SER A 199 -18.29 5.86 -7.10
CA SER A 199 -17.61 7.08 -6.65
C SER A 199 -16.10 6.92 -6.70
N GLN A 200 -15.55 5.79 -6.27
CA GLN A 200 -14.11 5.52 -6.35
C GLN A 200 -13.59 5.58 -7.80
N TRP A 201 -14.34 5.05 -8.77
CA TRP A 201 -14.01 5.19 -10.18
C TRP A 201 -14.10 6.64 -10.68
N CYS A 202 -15.13 7.39 -10.29
CA CYS A 202 -15.23 8.82 -10.58
C CYS A 202 -13.97 9.57 -10.09
N ILE A 203 -13.56 9.31 -8.84
CA ILE A 203 -12.35 9.88 -8.26
C ILE A 203 -11.10 9.50 -9.07
N ALA A 204 -10.99 8.23 -9.47
CA ALA A 204 -9.88 7.76 -10.28
C ALA A 204 -9.78 8.50 -11.63
N PHE A 205 -10.93 8.87 -12.24
CA PHE A 205 -10.98 9.70 -13.45
C PHE A 205 -10.64 11.16 -13.18
N THR A 206 -11.07 11.72 -12.05
CA THR A 206 -10.72 13.09 -11.63
C THR A 206 -9.21 13.26 -11.41
N LEU A 207 -8.54 12.24 -10.87
CA LEU A 207 -7.13 12.30 -10.48
C LEU A 207 -6.12 11.91 -11.57
N GLY A 208 -6.57 11.35 -12.69
CA GLY A 208 -5.70 10.95 -13.80
C GLY A 208 -4.67 9.88 -13.47
N GLY A 209 -5.01 8.96 -12.57
CA GLY A 209 -4.16 7.85 -12.16
C GLY A 209 -4.03 6.76 -13.23
N ARG A 210 -3.29 7.00 -14.32
CA ARG A 210 -3.10 6.01 -15.41
C ARG A 210 -2.54 4.68 -14.93
N GLY A 211 -1.60 4.72 -13.98
CA GLY A 211 -1.03 3.51 -13.36
C GLY A 211 -2.08 2.68 -12.63
N LEU A 212 -3.04 3.33 -11.95
CA LEU A 212 -4.16 2.67 -11.29
C LEU A 212 -5.03 1.95 -12.33
N TRP A 213 -5.39 2.61 -13.43
CA TRP A 213 -6.20 2.00 -14.49
C TRP A 213 -5.49 0.79 -15.11
N LEU A 214 -4.18 0.92 -15.40
CA LEU A 214 -3.37 -0.18 -15.92
C LEU A 214 -3.32 -1.35 -14.93
N GLY A 215 -3.09 -1.07 -13.64
CA GLY A 215 -3.05 -2.08 -12.59
C GLY A 215 -4.37 -2.86 -12.48
N LEU A 216 -5.51 -2.16 -12.49
CA LEU A 216 -6.82 -2.78 -12.47
C LEU A 216 -7.11 -3.57 -13.75
N LEU A 217 -6.79 -3.02 -14.92
CA LEU A 217 -7.00 -3.70 -16.20
C LEU A 217 -6.21 -5.00 -16.27
N VAL A 218 -4.90 -4.95 -16.01
CA VAL A 218 -4.02 -6.12 -16.05
C VAL A 218 -4.46 -7.17 -15.03
N SER A 219 -4.78 -6.77 -13.80
CA SER A 219 -5.16 -7.74 -12.76
C SER A 219 -6.48 -8.44 -13.07
N HIS A 220 -7.49 -7.74 -13.58
CA HIS A 220 -8.79 -8.35 -13.91
C HIS A 220 -8.74 -9.18 -15.20
N LEU A 221 -7.98 -8.76 -16.22
CA LEU A 221 -7.75 -9.58 -17.40
C LEU A 221 -7.02 -10.87 -17.04
N ALA A 222 -5.97 -10.79 -16.20
CA ALA A 222 -5.26 -11.96 -15.73
C ALA A 222 -6.16 -12.90 -14.90
N LEU A 223 -7.03 -12.36 -14.04
CA LEU A 223 -8.04 -13.15 -13.33
C LEU A 223 -8.95 -13.93 -14.28
N LEU A 224 -9.43 -13.29 -15.35
CA LEU A 224 -10.29 -13.94 -16.35
C LEU A 224 -9.57 -15.09 -17.08
N LEU A 225 -8.27 -14.92 -17.37
CA LEU A 225 -7.43 -15.96 -17.96
C LEU A 225 -7.19 -17.14 -16.99
N ILE A 226 -7.13 -16.87 -15.69
CA ILE A 226 -6.90 -17.89 -14.66
C ILE A 226 -8.19 -18.69 -14.37
N ASN A 227 -9.30 -18.00 -14.18
CA ASN A 227 -10.59 -18.62 -13.87
C ASN A 227 -11.75 -17.81 -14.48
N ARG A 228 -12.27 -18.29 -15.62
CA ARG A 228 -13.35 -17.66 -16.38
C ARG A 228 -14.65 -17.47 -15.58
N LYS A 229 -14.88 -18.25 -14.51
CA LYS A 229 -16.09 -18.11 -13.66
C LYS A 229 -16.14 -16.76 -12.94
N LEU A 230 -15.00 -16.09 -12.79
CA LEU A 230 -14.87 -14.80 -12.13
C LEU A 230 -15.21 -13.61 -13.04
N TRP A 231 -15.73 -13.86 -14.25
CA TRP A 231 -16.13 -12.80 -15.19
C TRP A 231 -17.11 -11.78 -14.58
N ARG A 232 -17.94 -12.20 -13.61
CA ARG A 232 -18.88 -11.31 -12.92
C ARG A 232 -18.19 -10.18 -12.16
N ILE A 233 -17.01 -10.45 -11.59
CA ILE A 233 -16.20 -9.43 -10.90
C ILE A 233 -15.69 -8.41 -11.92
N LEU A 234 -15.22 -8.87 -13.08
CA LEU A 234 -14.82 -7.99 -14.18
C LEU A 234 -16.00 -7.17 -14.71
N ALA A 235 -17.17 -7.79 -14.91
CA ALA A 235 -18.37 -7.09 -15.38
C ALA A 235 -18.83 -6.04 -14.37
N LEU A 236 -18.80 -6.34 -13.07
CA LEU A 236 -19.10 -5.38 -12.02
C LEU A 236 -18.13 -4.20 -12.03
N GLN A 237 -16.84 -4.46 -12.20
CA GLN A 237 -15.82 -3.41 -12.28
C GLN A 237 -15.94 -2.56 -13.52
N ALA A 238 -16.20 -3.18 -14.68
CA ALA A 238 -16.43 -2.47 -15.93
C ALA A 238 -17.70 -1.61 -15.86
N ALA A 239 -18.78 -2.12 -15.28
CA ALA A 239 -19.99 -1.35 -15.04
C ALA A 239 -19.74 -0.19 -14.07
N ALA A 240 -19.05 -0.43 -12.96
CA ALA A 240 -18.70 0.61 -12.01
C ALA A 240 -17.78 1.68 -12.61
N ALA A 241 -16.83 1.29 -13.47
CA ALA A 241 -15.99 2.21 -14.23
C ALA A 241 -16.81 3.05 -15.21
N LEU A 242 -17.75 2.44 -15.94
CA LEU A 242 -18.64 3.16 -16.84
C LEU A 242 -19.50 4.18 -16.09
N PHE A 243 -20.18 3.76 -15.03
CA PHE A 243 -21.01 4.68 -14.22
C PHE A 243 -20.17 5.72 -13.48
N GLY A 244 -18.95 5.37 -13.04
CA GLY A 244 -18.01 6.32 -12.45
C GLY A 244 -17.53 7.36 -13.46
N PHE A 245 -17.32 6.97 -14.71
CA PHE A 245 -17.01 7.87 -15.81
C PHE A 245 -18.19 8.80 -16.13
N LEU A 246 -19.41 8.28 -16.20
CA LEU A 246 -20.62 9.09 -16.40
C LEU A 246 -20.80 10.10 -15.24
N LEU A 247 -20.55 9.68 -14.01
CA LEU A 247 -20.55 10.55 -12.84
C LEU A 247 -19.46 11.63 -12.95
N PHE A 248 -18.24 11.26 -13.35
CA PHE A 248 -17.16 12.22 -13.60
C PHE A 248 -17.55 13.27 -14.66
N VAL A 249 -18.12 12.85 -15.79
CA VAL A 249 -18.60 13.75 -16.84
C VAL A 249 -19.70 14.68 -16.31
N LEU A 250 -20.64 14.15 -15.54
CA LEU A 250 -21.69 14.96 -14.92
C LEU A 250 -21.08 16.03 -13.99
N LEU A 251 -20.24 15.62 -13.04
CA LEU A 251 -19.72 16.48 -11.97
C LEU A 251 -18.67 17.49 -12.46
N PHE A 252 -17.82 17.12 -13.43
CA PHE A 252 -16.67 17.94 -13.83
C PHE A 252 -16.71 18.44 -15.26
N LYS A 253 -17.76 18.14 -16.02
CA LYS A 253 -17.96 18.70 -17.36
C LYS A 253 -19.34 19.33 -17.52
N LEU A 254 -20.43 18.61 -17.27
CA LEU A 254 -21.78 19.11 -17.52
C LEU A 254 -22.22 20.17 -16.50
N ILE A 255 -22.11 19.91 -15.20
CA ILE A 255 -22.47 20.88 -14.15
C ILE A 255 -21.62 22.16 -14.27
N PRO A 256 -20.28 22.07 -14.39
CA PRO A 256 -19.45 23.27 -14.55
C PRO A 256 -19.76 24.04 -15.82
N LEU A 257 -19.99 23.37 -16.97
CA LEU A 257 -20.38 24.03 -18.22
C LEU A 257 -21.70 24.79 -18.06
N TRP A 258 -22.69 24.19 -17.41
CA TRP A 258 -23.98 24.83 -17.15
C TRP A 258 -23.85 26.08 -16.25
N LEU A 259 -22.87 26.09 -15.36
CA LEU A 259 -22.59 27.18 -14.42
C LEU A 259 -21.53 28.19 -14.92
N GLY A 260 -20.94 27.97 -16.09
CA GLY A 260 -19.84 28.79 -16.60
C GLY A 260 -18.54 28.68 -15.79
N LEU A 261 -18.31 27.55 -15.13
CA LEU A 261 -17.11 27.25 -14.32
C LEU A 261 -16.08 26.47 -15.13
N ASP A 262 -14.79 26.66 -14.81
CA ASP A 262 -13.68 25.89 -15.35
C ASP A 262 -12.99 25.06 -14.24
N PRO A 263 -13.28 23.75 -14.11
CA PRO A 263 -12.68 22.91 -13.09
C PRO A 263 -11.18 22.67 -13.33
N ALA A 264 -10.37 22.81 -12.28
CA ALA A 264 -8.96 22.45 -12.31
C ALA A 264 -8.79 20.93 -12.16
N LEU A 265 -8.75 20.23 -13.29
CA LEU A 265 -8.56 18.78 -13.34
C LEU A 265 -7.10 18.42 -13.67
N ARG A 266 -6.65 17.27 -13.16
CA ARG A 266 -5.41 16.68 -13.66
C ARG A 266 -5.63 16.15 -15.07
N ASP A 267 -4.67 16.41 -15.95
CA ASP A 267 -4.76 16.00 -17.35
C ASP A 267 -4.49 14.49 -17.51
N ASN A 268 -5.54 13.80 -17.95
CA ASN A 268 -5.61 12.36 -18.12
C ASN A 268 -4.93 11.86 -19.40
N LEU A 269 -4.69 12.76 -20.38
CA LEU A 269 -4.19 12.44 -21.71
C LEU A 269 -2.72 12.83 -21.93
N ARG A 270 -2.00 13.26 -20.87
CA ARG A 270 -0.56 13.56 -20.94
C ARG A 270 0.24 12.38 -21.49
N THR A 271 0.92 12.54 -22.61
CA THR A 271 1.85 11.52 -23.14
C THR A 271 3.21 11.52 -22.44
N SER A 272 3.53 12.58 -21.67
CA SER A 272 4.79 12.67 -20.92
C SER A 272 4.92 11.63 -19.80
N LEU A 273 6.16 11.25 -19.52
CA LEU A 273 6.53 10.35 -18.42
C LEU A 273 6.62 11.06 -17.05
N SER A 274 6.41 12.38 -17.01
CA SER A 274 6.52 13.23 -15.80
C SER A 274 7.93 13.21 -15.17
N GLY A 275 8.99 13.18 -15.98
CA GLY A 275 10.37 13.12 -15.50
C GLY A 275 10.86 11.72 -15.10
N ARG A 276 10.02 10.68 -15.25
CA ARG A 276 10.36 9.30 -14.88
C ARG A 276 11.58 8.76 -15.62
N GLU A 277 11.75 9.13 -16.88
CA GLU A 277 12.89 8.74 -17.71
C GLU A 277 14.23 9.06 -17.04
N ARG A 278 14.35 10.25 -16.41
CA ARG A 278 15.57 10.67 -15.71
C ARG A 278 15.79 9.91 -14.41
N ILE A 279 14.76 9.82 -13.57
CA ILE A 279 14.88 9.10 -12.28
C ILE A 279 15.07 7.59 -12.46
N TRP A 280 14.57 7.01 -13.57
CA TRP A 280 14.84 5.63 -13.94
C TRP A 280 16.28 5.44 -14.42
N GLN A 281 16.78 6.36 -15.24
CA GLN A 281 18.17 6.36 -15.67
C GLN A 281 19.12 6.46 -14.46
N TRP A 282 18.89 7.40 -13.54
CA TRP A 282 19.72 7.54 -12.34
C TRP A 282 19.68 6.32 -11.42
N ALA A 283 18.51 5.70 -11.25
CA ALA A 283 18.42 4.46 -10.47
C ALA A 283 19.19 3.32 -11.14
N TRP A 284 19.14 3.23 -12.47
CA TRP A 284 19.90 2.25 -13.22
C TRP A 284 21.41 2.50 -13.13
N GLU A 285 21.86 3.75 -13.26
CA GLU A 285 23.26 4.14 -13.07
C GLU A 285 23.76 3.80 -11.65
N MET A 286 22.95 4.10 -10.63
CA MET A 286 23.25 3.72 -9.24
C MET A 286 23.34 2.20 -9.07
N ALA A 287 22.46 1.43 -9.71
CA ALA A 287 22.49 -0.03 -9.70
C ALA A 287 23.76 -0.58 -10.35
N LEU A 288 24.18 -0.01 -11.48
CA LEU A 288 25.42 -0.41 -12.16
C LEU A 288 26.67 -0.05 -11.35
N ALA A 289 26.65 1.06 -10.61
CA ALA A 289 27.72 1.45 -9.70
C ALA A 289 27.80 0.55 -8.45
N ASN A 290 26.67 -0.02 -8.01
CA ASN A 290 26.57 -0.82 -6.78
C ASN A 290 25.90 -2.19 -7.01
N PRO A 291 26.39 -3.05 -7.91
CA PRO A 291 25.63 -4.20 -8.41
C PRO A 291 25.37 -5.30 -7.37
N TRP A 292 26.26 -5.45 -6.39
CA TRP A 292 26.21 -6.56 -5.44
C TRP A 292 25.20 -6.34 -4.32
N LEU A 293 25.42 -5.30 -3.51
CA LEU A 293 24.62 -4.98 -2.33
C LEU A 293 23.75 -3.73 -2.50
N GLY A 294 23.85 -3.01 -3.62
CA GLY A 294 23.21 -1.70 -3.77
C GLY A 294 23.91 -0.62 -2.94
N ALA A 295 23.44 0.62 -3.09
CA ALA A 295 23.96 1.77 -2.36
C ALA A 295 23.52 1.81 -0.87
N GLY A 296 22.62 0.90 -0.46
CA GLY A 296 21.94 0.91 0.83
C GLY A 296 20.44 1.20 0.67
N PRO A 297 19.55 0.54 1.43
CA PRO A 297 18.14 0.93 1.51
C PRO A 297 17.99 2.45 1.74
N MET A 298 16.99 3.08 1.12
CA MET A 298 16.79 4.55 1.05
C MET A 298 17.84 5.38 0.29
N HIS A 299 18.97 4.84 -0.14
CA HIS A 299 20.09 5.67 -0.61
C HIS A 299 19.87 6.32 -1.98
N TYR A 300 18.81 5.97 -2.72
CA TYR A 300 18.41 6.79 -3.85
C TYR A 300 18.11 8.24 -3.41
N SER A 301 17.55 8.42 -2.22
CA SER A 301 17.26 9.72 -1.62
C SER A 301 18.47 10.44 -1.03
N ALA A 302 19.67 9.83 -1.09
CA ALA A 302 20.90 10.47 -0.61
C ALA A 302 21.50 11.46 -1.63
N THR A 303 21.04 11.41 -2.89
CA THR A 303 21.46 12.33 -3.95
C THR A 303 20.27 13.16 -4.40
N TYR A 304 20.33 14.46 -4.11
CA TYR A 304 19.27 15.40 -4.49
C TYR A 304 19.07 15.43 -6.00
N ASN A 305 17.80 15.46 -6.41
CA ASN A 305 17.39 15.75 -7.78
C ASN A 305 16.04 16.50 -7.78
N PRO A 306 15.73 17.29 -8.82
CA PRO A 306 14.54 18.15 -8.81
C PRO A 306 13.22 17.39 -9.10
N ILE A 307 13.23 16.06 -9.19
CA ILE A 307 12.09 15.26 -9.66
C ILE A 307 11.45 14.46 -8.53
N ALA A 308 12.22 13.57 -7.88
CA ALA A 308 11.69 12.68 -6.84
C ALA A 308 12.78 12.03 -6.00
N ALA A 309 12.48 11.77 -4.73
CA ALA A 309 13.36 11.06 -3.78
C ALA A 309 13.38 9.53 -3.98
N HIS A 310 12.71 9.01 -5.01
CA HIS A 310 12.74 7.60 -5.40
C HIS A 310 12.34 7.43 -6.88
N PRO A 311 12.68 6.31 -7.56
CA PRO A 311 12.49 6.20 -9.00
C PRO A 311 11.06 5.87 -9.45
N HIS A 312 10.09 5.80 -8.54
CA HIS A 312 8.70 5.41 -8.85
C HIS A 312 8.60 4.05 -9.60
N GLN A 313 9.55 3.14 -9.37
CA GLN A 313 9.60 1.82 -9.99
C GLN A 313 10.33 0.88 -9.01
N VAL A 314 9.62 -0.11 -8.46
CA VAL A 314 10.12 -0.93 -7.35
C VAL A 314 11.36 -1.76 -7.72
N VAL A 315 11.44 -2.31 -8.93
CA VAL A 315 12.58 -3.09 -9.40
C VAL A 315 13.83 -2.23 -9.54
N LEU A 316 13.74 -1.06 -10.18
CA LEU A 316 14.87 -0.12 -10.29
C LEU A 316 15.30 0.38 -8.92
N GLN A 317 14.34 0.67 -8.04
CA GLN A 317 14.65 1.04 -6.66
C GLN A 317 15.44 -0.06 -5.94
N TRP A 318 14.96 -1.31 -6.00
CA TRP A 318 15.64 -2.42 -5.35
C TRP A 318 17.00 -2.73 -5.98
N LEU A 319 17.14 -2.61 -7.30
CA LEU A 319 18.44 -2.76 -7.97
C LEU A 319 19.44 -1.72 -7.47
N ALA A 320 19.01 -0.45 -7.38
CA ALA A 320 19.85 0.66 -6.92
C ALA A 320 20.23 0.54 -5.44
N GLU A 321 19.26 0.21 -4.59
CA GLU A 321 19.40 0.30 -3.13
C GLU A 321 19.77 -1.01 -2.44
N TRP A 322 19.33 -2.16 -2.97
CA TRP A 322 19.54 -3.50 -2.39
C TRP A 322 20.46 -4.40 -3.23
N GLY A 323 20.75 -4.01 -4.47
CA GLY A 323 21.59 -4.77 -5.39
C GLY A 323 20.84 -5.88 -6.15
N PHE A 324 21.54 -6.49 -7.11
CA PHE A 324 20.94 -7.43 -8.06
C PHE A 324 20.49 -8.73 -7.38
N ALA A 325 21.30 -9.28 -6.47
CA ALA A 325 21.01 -10.55 -5.81
C ALA A 325 19.73 -10.47 -4.95
N ALA A 326 19.61 -9.44 -4.12
CA ALA A 326 18.43 -9.21 -3.30
C ALA A 326 17.19 -8.97 -4.19
N THR A 327 17.33 -8.19 -5.26
CA THR A 327 16.23 -7.91 -6.19
C THR A 327 15.72 -9.19 -6.87
N LEU A 328 16.61 -10.05 -7.36
CA LEU A 328 16.23 -11.32 -7.99
C LEU A 328 15.51 -12.24 -7.01
N ILE A 329 15.95 -12.29 -5.74
CA ILE A 329 15.27 -13.07 -4.70
C ILE A 329 13.86 -12.51 -4.43
N ALA A 330 13.71 -11.18 -4.31
CA ALA A 330 12.42 -10.54 -4.11
C ALA A 330 11.45 -10.83 -5.28
N LEU A 331 11.94 -10.70 -6.52
CA LEU A 331 11.17 -11.02 -7.73
C LEU A 331 10.76 -12.50 -7.78
N ALA A 332 11.68 -13.41 -7.44
CA ALA A 332 11.39 -14.84 -7.40
C ALA A 332 10.33 -15.18 -6.35
N LEU A 333 10.41 -14.60 -5.15
CA LEU A 333 9.41 -14.76 -4.08
C LEU A 333 8.05 -14.20 -4.49
N GLY A 334 8.01 -13.00 -5.08
CA GLY A 334 6.80 -12.38 -5.59
C GLY A 334 6.13 -13.22 -6.69
N ALA A 335 6.89 -13.62 -7.70
CA ALA A 335 6.42 -14.48 -8.78
C ALA A 335 5.93 -15.83 -8.26
N TRP A 336 6.66 -16.46 -7.33
CA TRP A 336 6.25 -17.71 -6.71
C TRP A 336 4.92 -17.58 -5.96
N GLY A 337 4.76 -16.52 -5.15
CA GLY A 337 3.52 -16.22 -4.45
C GLY A 337 2.33 -16.02 -5.39
N LEU A 338 2.52 -15.24 -6.46
CA LEU A 338 1.49 -14.99 -7.48
C LEU A 338 1.09 -16.26 -8.23
N LEU A 339 2.06 -17.07 -8.64
CA LEU A 339 1.80 -18.35 -9.31
C LEU A 339 1.09 -19.34 -8.39
N HIS A 340 1.44 -19.36 -7.10
CA HIS A 340 0.76 -20.18 -6.11
C HIS A 340 -0.70 -19.74 -5.92
N GLY A 341 -0.95 -18.44 -5.81
CA GLY A 341 -2.31 -17.89 -5.79
C GLY A 341 -3.11 -18.18 -7.06
N ALA A 342 -2.49 -18.05 -8.24
CA ALA A 342 -3.13 -18.39 -9.52
C ALA A 342 -3.48 -19.89 -9.60
N ARG A 343 -2.62 -20.78 -9.10
CA ARG A 343 -2.92 -22.21 -8.99
C ARG A 343 -4.07 -22.47 -8.02
N HIS A 344 -4.13 -21.76 -6.89
CA HIS A 344 -5.24 -21.86 -5.95
C HIS A 344 -6.56 -21.42 -6.60
N LEU A 345 -6.57 -20.31 -7.33
CA LEU A 345 -7.76 -19.79 -8.03
C LEU A 345 -8.36 -20.73 -9.09
N ARG A 346 -7.57 -21.70 -9.59
CA ARG A 346 -8.04 -22.74 -10.52
C ARG A 346 -8.74 -23.91 -9.81
N GLN A 347 -8.65 -24.00 -8.49
CA GLN A 347 -9.27 -25.06 -7.71
C GLN A 347 -10.77 -24.80 -7.51
N ALA A 348 -11.56 -25.86 -7.36
CA ALA A 348 -13.01 -25.75 -7.12
C ALA A 348 -13.34 -25.05 -5.79
N SER A 349 -12.41 -25.03 -4.83
CA SER A 349 -12.57 -24.37 -3.54
C SER A 349 -12.33 -22.85 -3.58
N ALA A 350 -11.79 -22.33 -4.68
CA ALA A 350 -11.54 -20.90 -4.81
C ALA A 350 -12.86 -20.13 -4.88
N ASN A 351 -12.90 -18.98 -4.22
CA ASN A 351 -14.07 -18.11 -4.21
C ASN A 351 -13.70 -16.67 -4.58
N GLU A 352 -14.69 -15.79 -4.56
CA GLU A 352 -14.56 -14.38 -4.90
C GLU A 352 -13.54 -13.66 -4.01
N LEU A 353 -13.37 -14.12 -2.75
CA LEU A 353 -12.42 -13.52 -1.81
C LEU A 353 -10.99 -13.74 -2.28
N ASP A 354 -10.68 -14.97 -2.70
CA ASP A 354 -9.39 -15.29 -3.30
C ASP A 354 -9.13 -14.47 -4.57
N ALA A 355 -10.18 -14.25 -5.38
CA ALA A 355 -10.09 -13.42 -6.59
C ALA A 355 -9.80 -11.95 -6.28
N GLY A 356 -10.53 -11.36 -5.33
CA GLY A 356 -10.35 -9.98 -4.90
C GLY A 356 -8.96 -9.75 -4.29
N LEU A 357 -8.48 -10.67 -3.43
CA LEU A 357 -7.13 -10.62 -2.86
C LEU A 357 -6.05 -10.70 -3.94
N TRP A 358 -6.15 -11.68 -4.85
CA TRP A 358 -5.16 -11.85 -5.91
C TRP A 358 -5.16 -10.64 -6.87
N GLY A 359 -6.34 -10.15 -7.26
CA GLY A 359 -6.49 -8.96 -8.10
C GLY A 359 -5.90 -7.70 -7.47
N ALA A 360 -6.12 -7.50 -6.16
CA ALA A 360 -5.55 -6.39 -5.40
C ALA A 360 -4.01 -6.45 -5.35
N ILE A 361 -3.43 -7.61 -5.03
CA ILE A 361 -1.98 -7.79 -4.96
C ILE A 361 -1.34 -7.60 -6.35
N VAL A 362 -1.92 -8.20 -7.40
CA VAL A 362 -1.40 -8.04 -8.78
C VAL A 362 -1.53 -6.60 -9.26
N GLY A 363 -2.66 -5.95 -9.00
CA GLY A 363 -2.87 -4.55 -9.35
C GLY A 363 -1.83 -3.64 -8.68
N ALA A 364 -1.55 -3.86 -7.40
CA ALA A 364 -0.51 -3.13 -6.67
C ALA A 364 0.90 -3.37 -7.24
N LEU A 365 1.25 -4.61 -7.59
CA LEU A 365 2.55 -4.95 -8.16
C LEU A 365 2.77 -4.38 -9.57
N VAL A 366 1.70 -4.32 -10.38
CA VAL A 366 1.72 -3.65 -11.69
C VAL A 366 1.88 -2.14 -11.51
N LEU A 367 1.10 -1.54 -10.60
CA LEU A 367 1.23 -0.11 -10.29
C LEU A 367 2.62 0.24 -9.73
N ALA A 368 3.24 -0.66 -8.95
CA ALA A 368 4.57 -0.50 -8.40
C ALA A 368 5.68 -0.36 -9.47
N GLN A 369 5.37 -0.63 -10.74
CA GLN A 369 6.29 -0.39 -11.86
C GLN A 369 6.23 1.05 -12.40
N VAL A 370 5.32 1.90 -11.90
CA VAL A 370 5.20 3.30 -12.35
C VAL A 370 4.89 4.29 -11.21
N ASP A 371 4.82 3.80 -9.97
CA ASP A 371 4.50 4.55 -8.77
C ASP A 371 5.19 3.99 -7.50
N GLY A 372 5.24 4.79 -6.43
CA GLY A 372 5.91 4.52 -5.15
C GLY A 372 5.18 3.57 -4.19
N VAL A 373 4.59 2.48 -4.67
CA VAL A 373 3.76 1.56 -3.86
C VAL A 373 4.50 0.99 -2.63
N PHE A 374 5.80 0.69 -2.77
CA PHE A 374 6.66 0.14 -1.71
C PHE A 374 7.35 1.24 -0.88
N VAL A 375 6.94 2.49 -1.06
CA VAL A 375 7.45 3.63 -0.32
C VAL A 375 6.36 4.15 0.61
N MET A 376 5.12 4.26 0.12
CA MET A 376 4.05 4.90 0.87
C MET A 376 3.57 4.06 2.06
N PRO A 377 3.50 4.64 3.28
CA PRO A 377 3.22 3.90 4.52
C PRO A 377 1.87 3.21 4.48
N TYR A 378 0.84 3.91 3.99
CA TYR A 378 -0.51 3.40 3.97
C TYR A 378 -0.65 2.22 3.00
N THR A 379 -0.12 2.41 1.77
CA THR A 379 -0.16 1.42 0.69
C THR A 379 0.59 0.14 1.06
N GLU A 380 1.84 0.24 1.49
CA GLU A 380 2.66 -0.96 1.75
C GLU A 380 2.13 -1.77 2.94
N THR A 381 1.51 -1.10 3.91
CA THR A 381 0.86 -1.76 5.05
C THR A 381 -0.35 -2.55 4.58
N TRP A 382 -1.23 -1.95 3.78
CA TRP A 382 -2.36 -2.67 3.18
C TRP A 382 -1.89 -3.84 2.31
N LEU A 383 -0.84 -3.65 1.51
CA LEU A 383 -0.27 -4.73 0.72
C LEU A 383 0.23 -5.89 1.62
N ALA A 384 0.93 -5.61 2.72
CA ALA A 384 1.37 -6.61 3.68
C ALA A 384 0.20 -7.36 4.35
N LEU A 385 -0.87 -6.65 4.73
CA LEU A 385 -2.10 -7.25 5.26
C LEU A 385 -2.75 -8.19 4.23
N LEU A 386 -2.88 -7.77 2.98
CA LEU A 386 -3.45 -8.58 1.90
C LEU A 386 -2.60 -9.80 1.57
N ILE A 387 -1.26 -9.66 1.55
CA ILE A 387 -0.33 -10.79 1.40
C ILE A 387 -0.49 -11.76 2.59
N GLY A 388 -0.63 -11.26 3.82
CA GLY A 388 -0.88 -12.09 4.98
C GLY A 388 -2.20 -12.88 4.88
N LEU A 389 -3.28 -12.24 4.42
CA LEU A 389 -4.56 -12.91 4.17
C LEU A 389 -4.43 -13.96 3.05
N ALA A 390 -3.74 -13.63 1.97
CA ALA A 390 -3.42 -14.56 0.89
C ALA A 390 -2.65 -15.79 1.42
N LEU A 391 -1.62 -15.59 2.25
CA LEU A 391 -0.89 -16.67 2.90
C LEU A 391 -1.78 -17.53 3.80
N ALA A 392 -2.67 -16.91 4.60
CA ALA A 392 -3.61 -17.64 5.45
C ALA A 392 -4.49 -18.60 4.64
N ARG A 393 -4.92 -18.17 3.44
CA ARG A 393 -5.88 -18.89 2.62
C ARG A 393 -5.25 -19.90 1.66
N TRP A 394 -4.19 -19.51 0.98
CA TRP A 394 -3.60 -20.30 -0.11
C TRP A 394 -2.57 -21.31 0.38
N SER A 395 -2.10 -21.18 1.61
CA SER A 395 -1.11 -22.09 2.17
C SER A 395 -1.74 -23.37 2.72
N ARG A 396 -0.98 -24.46 2.71
CA ARG A 396 -1.37 -25.71 3.36
C ARG A 396 -1.39 -25.55 4.88
N THR A 397 -2.19 -26.37 5.56
CA THR A 397 -2.22 -26.38 7.02
C THR A 397 -0.97 -27.11 7.51
N ALA A 398 -0.06 -26.38 8.12
CA ALA A 398 1.19 -26.89 8.67
C ALA A 398 1.61 -26.02 9.85
N THR A 399 2.34 -26.62 10.79
CA THR A 399 2.87 -25.90 11.94
C THR A 399 4.21 -25.25 11.59
N PRO A 400 4.45 -23.98 11.97
CA PRO A 400 5.70 -23.32 11.67
C PRO A 400 6.85 -24.04 12.38
N SER A 401 7.99 -24.14 11.68
CA SER A 401 9.19 -24.79 12.21
C SER A 401 9.81 -23.98 13.35
N ARG A 402 10.66 -24.62 14.18
CA ARG A 402 11.44 -23.90 15.20
C ARG A 402 12.34 -22.84 14.56
N THR A 403 12.93 -23.14 13.40
CA THR A 403 13.76 -22.21 12.62
C THR A 403 12.96 -20.98 12.17
N GLN A 404 11.73 -21.15 11.69
CA GLN A 404 10.89 -20.00 11.32
C GLN A 404 10.58 -19.11 12.52
N ARG A 405 10.22 -19.71 13.68
CA ARG A 405 9.97 -18.94 14.91
C ARG A 405 11.21 -18.17 15.38
N LEU A 406 12.38 -18.82 15.35
CA LEU A 406 13.64 -18.19 15.70
C LEU A 406 13.99 -17.04 14.73
N ALA A 407 13.83 -17.25 13.43
CA ALA A 407 14.03 -16.21 12.42
C ALA A 407 13.12 -15.00 12.67
N CYS A 408 11.84 -15.23 12.97
CA CYS A 408 10.92 -14.15 13.32
C CYS A 408 11.38 -13.39 14.57
N ALA A 409 11.85 -14.11 15.60
CA ALA A 409 12.34 -13.49 16.83
C ALA A 409 13.60 -12.64 16.57
N ILE A 410 14.54 -13.14 15.76
CA ILE A 410 15.75 -12.41 15.37
C ILE A 410 15.38 -11.13 14.61
N ILE A 411 14.43 -11.20 13.67
CA ILE A 411 13.98 -10.03 12.90
C ILE A 411 13.20 -9.04 13.77
N ALA A 412 12.44 -9.51 14.77
CA ALA A 412 11.65 -8.64 15.64
C ALA A 412 12.52 -7.69 16.47
N ILE A 413 13.75 -8.09 16.83
CA ILE A 413 14.67 -7.26 17.63
C ILE A 413 15.02 -5.93 16.93
N PRO A 414 15.62 -5.91 15.72
CA PRO A 414 15.92 -4.66 15.03
C PRO A 414 14.66 -3.87 14.66
N VAL A 415 13.53 -4.54 14.36
CA VAL A 415 12.25 -3.85 14.15
C VAL A 415 11.86 -3.02 15.38
N LEU A 416 11.92 -3.61 16.57
CA LEU A 416 11.59 -2.92 17.82
C LEU A 416 12.62 -1.85 18.16
N LEU A 417 13.91 -2.13 18.03
CA LEU A 417 14.97 -1.20 18.40
C LEU A 417 15.02 0.01 17.47
N VAL A 418 15.04 -0.20 16.15
CA VAL A 418 15.17 0.88 15.17
C VAL A 418 13.88 1.68 15.07
N LEU A 419 12.74 1.02 14.83
CA LEU A 419 11.48 1.74 14.64
C LEU A 419 10.94 2.30 15.95
N GLY A 420 11.18 1.62 17.09
CA GLY A 420 10.89 2.16 18.42
C GLY A 420 11.72 3.40 18.72
N ASN A 421 13.01 3.41 18.36
CA ASN A 421 13.85 4.59 18.49
C ASN A 421 13.34 5.77 17.64
N VAL A 422 12.93 5.51 16.39
CA VAL A 422 12.31 6.52 15.52
C VAL A 422 11.05 7.11 16.18
N LEU A 423 10.16 6.26 16.68
CA LEU A 423 8.91 6.69 17.34
C LEU A 423 9.16 7.52 18.60
N ILE A 424 10.20 7.21 19.37
CA ILE A 424 10.49 7.88 20.65
C ILE A 424 11.28 9.18 20.43
N ARG A 425 12.26 9.18 19.53
CA ARG A 425 13.23 10.28 19.39
C ARG A 425 12.93 11.23 18.24
N GLU A 426 12.45 10.73 17.11
CA GLU A 426 12.28 11.56 15.90
C GLU A 426 10.91 12.21 15.85
N VAL A 427 9.84 11.47 16.22
CA VAL A 427 8.47 11.95 16.02
C VAL A 427 8.24 13.30 16.70
N SER A 428 8.60 13.46 17.97
CA SER A 428 8.31 14.69 18.74
C SER A 428 8.92 15.98 18.18
N ILE A 429 10.01 15.88 17.40
CA ILE A 429 10.72 17.00 16.80
C ILE A 429 10.61 17.03 15.27
N LEU A 430 9.86 16.09 14.69
CA LEU A 430 9.80 15.88 13.25
C LEU A 430 9.28 17.12 12.49
N PRO A 431 8.19 17.79 12.90
CA PRO A 431 7.69 18.95 12.17
C PRO A 431 8.74 20.07 12.05
N GLN A 432 9.44 20.38 13.15
CA GLN A 432 10.47 21.43 13.18
C GLN A 432 11.68 21.05 12.33
N ASN A 433 12.13 19.80 12.41
CA ASN A 433 13.27 19.32 11.62
C ASN A 433 12.95 19.38 10.12
N ILE A 434 11.75 18.96 9.71
CA ILE A 434 11.32 18.99 8.32
C ILE A 434 11.29 20.42 7.79
N GLU A 435 10.69 21.33 8.55
CA GLU A 435 10.64 22.74 8.16
C GLU A 435 12.04 23.35 8.01
N ALA A 436 12.92 23.12 8.99
CA ALA A 436 14.31 23.60 8.95
C ALA A 436 15.07 23.06 7.74
N TYR A 437 14.99 21.75 7.49
CA TYR A 437 15.66 21.09 6.36
C TYR A 437 15.19 21.64 5.01
N MET A 438 13.89 21.83 4.86
CA MET A 438 13.29 22.31 3.61
C MET A 438 13.68 23.77 3.32
N ILE A 439 13.76 24.60 4.37
CA ILE A 439 14.25 25.98 4.28
C ILE A 439 15.73 26.01 3.90
N GLU A 440 16.57 25.24 4.60
CA GLU A 440 18.03 25.21 4.42
C GLU A 440 18.42 24.74 3.01
N HIS A 441 17.79 23.66 2.53
CA HIS A 441 18.15 23.04 1.25
C HIS A 441 17.27 23.48 0.08
N HIS A 442 16.34 24.40 0.30
CA HIS A 442 15.37 24.88 -0.70
C HIS A 442 14.66 23.72 -1.44
N THR A 443 14.26 22.70 -0.69
CA THR A 443 13.61 21.50 -1.22
C THR A 443 12.08 21.59 -1.09
N GLY A 444 11.39 20.77 -1.87
CA GLY A 444 9.94 20.61 -1.81
C GLY A 444 9.55 19.24 -1.25
N TRP A 445 8.25 19.05 -1.00
CA TRP A 445 7.72 17.81 -0.44
C TRP A 445 7.91 16.65 -1.42
N THR A 446 8.78 15.70 -1.08
CA THR A 446 9.09 14.55 -1.93
C THR A 446 9.04 13.24 -1.14
N PRO A 447 7.86 12.84 -0.61
CA PRO A 447 7.78 11.85 0.46
C PRO A 447 8.52 10.54 0.18
N ARG A 448 9.31 10.11 1.17
CA ARG A 448 10.06 8.83 1.19
C ARG A 448 9.77 8.11 2.51
N PHE A 449 10.69 8.17 3.48
CA PHE A 449 10.43 7.64 4.82
C PHE A 449 9.54 8.60 5.59
N TRP A 450 9.96 9.86 5.64
CA TRP A 450 9.19 11.02 6.07
C TRP A 450 8.84 11.88 4.85
N SER A 451 8.04 12.92 5.04
CA SER A 451 7.53 13.77 3.96
C SER A 451 8.59 14.67 3.32
N GLN A 452 9.71 14.98 3.99
CA GLN A 452 10.82 15.73 3.37
C GLN A 452 11.47 14.95 2.23
N GLY A 453 11.52 13.61 2.33
CA GLY A 453 12.00 12.74 1.26
C GLY A 453 13.49 12.45 1.26
N TRP A 454 14.32 13.48 1.35
CA TRP A 454 15.77 13.41 1.18
C TRP A 454 16.52 13.03 2.46
N ILE A 455 17.73 12.48 2.28
CA ILE A 455 18.68 12.15 3.37
C ILE A 455 20.09 12.64 3.01
N PRO A 456 20.99 12.89 3.99
CA PRO A 456 20.70 12.97 5.42
C PRO A 456 19.80 14.18 5.73
N MET A 457 19.29 14.23 6.96
CA MET A 457 18.44 15.27 7.51
C MET A 457 19.06 15.84 8.77
#